data_AF-A0A2D2Q439-F1
#
_entry.id   AF-A0A2D2Q439-F1
#
_cell.length_a   1.000
_cell.length_b   1.000
_cell.length_c   1.000
_cell.angle_alpha   90.00
_cell.angle_beta   90.00
_cell.angle_gamma   90.00
#
_symmetry.space_group_name_H-M   'P 1'
#
loop_
_entity.id
_entity.type
_entity.pdbx_description
1 polymer ?
#
loop_
_entity_poly.entity_id
_entity_poly.type
_entity_poly.pdbx_seq_one_letter_code
_entity_poly.pdbx_strand_id
1 'polypeptide(L)' 'MEPSKIPPIMEMMQMDLIHTTLQRPTTPNNLDHVVEEYLRQQGRPLRWAITAVSPQTLTIEAVILKDGS' A
#
# COMPACT_ATOMS: atom_id res chain seq x y z
N MET A 1 -43.47 3.51 15.81
CA MET A 1 -42.07 3.97 15.88
C MET A 1 -41.24 2.88 15.25
N GLU A 2 -40.79 3.08 14.00
CA GLU A 2 -39.83 2.17 13.41
C GLU A 2 -38.47 2.35 14.11
N PRO A 3 -37.77 1.27 14.49
CA PRO A 3 -36.44 1.40 15.04
C PRO A 3 -35.53 2.01 13.96
N SER A 4 -34.95 3.16 14.27
CA SER A 4 -33.97 3.82 13.41
C SER A 4 -32.84 2.84 13.14
N LYS A 5 -32.75 2.36 11.89
CA LYS A 5 -31.71 1.45 11.43
C LYS A 5 -30.42 2.25 11.39
N ILE A 6 -29.64 2.18 12.49
CA ILE A 6 -28.30 2.76 12.57
C ILE A 6 -27.54 2.18 11.36
N PRO A 7 -27.02 3.03 10.44
CA PRO A 7 -26.22 2.52 9.34
C PRO A 7 -25.03 1.76 9.92
N PRO A 8 -24.58 0.67 9.29
CA PRO A 8 -23.39 -0.05 9.75
C PRO A 8 -22.26 0.98 9.89
N ILE A 9 -21.50 0.86 10.98
CA ILE A 9 -20.29 1.62 11.25
C ILE A 9 -19.51 1.68 9.93
N MET A 10 -19.48 2.87 9.32
CA MET A 10 -18.83 3.07 8.04
C MET A 10 -17.36 2.71 8.27
N GLU A 11 -16.86 1.63 7.64
CA GLU A 11 -15.46 1.22 7.78
C GLU A 11 -14.58 2.46 7.58
N MET A 12 -13.91 2.89 8.65
CA MET A 12 -13.14 4.13 8.62
C MET A 12 -11.85 3.87 7.87
N MET A 13 -11.84 4.12 6.56
CA MET A 13 -10.62 3.95 5.78
C MET A 13 -9.52 4.89 6.28
N GLN A 14 -8.34 4.34 6.54
CA GLN A 14 -7.16 5.08 7.00
C GLN A 14 -6.10 5.12 5.89
N MET A 15 -5.56 6.31 5.62
CA MET A 15 -4.43 6.48 4.72
C MET A 15 -3.13 6.54 5.52
N ASP A 16 -2.20 5.64 5.19
CA ASP A 16 -0.87 5.59 5.78
C ASP A 16 0.19 5.94 4.72
N LEU A 17 1.19 6.73 5.12
CA LEU A 17 2.43 6.89 4.37
C LEU A 17 3.44 5.86 4.91
N ILE A 18 3.91 4.98 4.05
CA ILE A 18 4.90 3.96 4.40
C ILE A 18 6.21 4.16 3.64
N HIS A 19 7.31 3.90 4.32
CA HIS A 19 8.65 3.84 3.76
C HIS A 19 9.17 2.41 3.92
N THR A 20 9.48 1.75 2.80
CA THR A 20 9.93 0.36 2.80
C THR A 20 11.10 0.15 1.85
N THR A 21 11.82 -0.96 2.03
CA THR A 21 12.92 -1.37 1.17
C THR A 21 12.67 -2.78 0.65
N LEU A 22 12.78 -2.97 -0.66
CA LEU A 22 12.66 -4.25 -1.34
C LEU A 22 13.99 -4.69 -1.93
N GLN A 23 14.15 -6.00 -2.10
CA GLN A 23 15.22 -6.52 -2.94
C GLN A 23 14.97 -6.09 -4.38
N ARG A 24 16.03 -5.65 -5.04
CA ARG A 24 15.97 -5.23 -6.43
C ARG A 24 15.76 -6.48 -7.29
N PRO A 25 14.70 -6.54 -8.10
CA PRO A 25 14.51 -7.67 -9.00
C PRO A 25 15.63 -7.69 -10.05
N THR A 26 16.10 -8.89 -10.36
CA THR A 26 17.15 -9.13 -11.36
C THR A 26 16.66 -8.84 -12.78
N THR A 27 15.35 -8.95 -13.02
CA THR A 27 14.70 -8.69 -14.31
C THR A 27 13.82 -7.44 -14.20
N PRO A 28 14.08 -6.37 -14.96
CA PRO A 28 13.38 -5.09 -14.80
C PRO A 28 11.92 -5.13 -15.30
N ASN A 29 11.55 -6.08 -16.16
CA ASN A 29 10.27 -6.09 -16.87
C ASN A 29 9.02 -6.24 -15.98
N ASN A 30 9.18 -6.57 -14.69
CA ASN A 30 8.06 -6.76 -13.75
C ASN A 30 8.21 -5.96 -12.46
N LEU A 31 9.02 -4.89 -12.46
CA LEU A 31 9.29 -4.14 -11.23
C LEU A 31 8.01 -3.58 -10.61
N ASP A 32 7.16 -2.94 -11.40
CA ASP A 32 5.91 -2.35 -10.92
C ASP A 32 5.00 -3.40 -10.28
N HIS A 33 4.91 -4.59 -10.89
CA HIS A 33 4.12 -5.69 -10.36
C HIS A 33 4.64 -6.17 -9.00
N VAL A 34 5.96 -6.35 -8.87
CA VAL A 34 6.60 -6.78 -7.62
C VAL A 34 6.37 -5.75 -6.51
N VAL A 35 6.51 -4.46 -6.83
CA VAL A 35 6.27 -3.38 -5.86
C VAL A 35 4.80 -3.36 -5.44
N GLU A 36 3.86 -3.39 -6.37
CA GLU A 36 2.44 -3.36 -6.04
C GLU A 36 1.98 -4.59 -5.27
N GLU A 37 2.46 -5.78 -5.62
CA GLU A 37 2.15 -7.02 -4.90
C GLU A 37 2.63 -6.94 -3.45
N TYR A 38 3.86 -6.45 -3.23
CA TYR A 38 4.36 -6.21 -1.88
C TYR A 38 3.51 -5.18 -1.12
N LEU A 39 3.17 -4.04 -1.74
CA LEU A 39 2.38 -3.00 -1.09
C LEU A 39 0.97 -3.49 -0.73
N ARG A 40 0.35 -4.32 -1.59
CA ARG A 40 -0.96 -4.95 -1.33
C ARG A 40 -1.00 -5.80 -0.07
N GLN A 41 0.13 -6.37 0.36
CA GLN A 41 0.22 -7.11 1.62
C GLN A 41 0.12 -6.19 2.85
N GLN A 42 0.37 -4.89 2.69
CA GLN A 42 0.25 -3.90 3.77
C GLN A 42 -1.05 -3.10 3.73
N GLY A 43 -1.68 -2.99 2.55
CA GLY A 43 -2.92 -2.27 2.32
C GLY A 43 -3.11 -1.99 0.84
N ARG A 44 -4.21 -1.35 0.43
CA ARG A 44 -4.43 -1.01 -0.98
C ARG A 44 -3.53 0.16 -1.39
N PRO A 45 -2.56 0.00 -2.31
CA PRO A 45 -1.72 1.10 -2.75
C PRO A 45 -2.55 2.12 -3.54
N LEU A 46 -2.34 3.41 -3.23
CA LEU A 46 -2.95 4.55 -3.94
C LEU A 46 -1.95 5.25 -4.85
N ARG A 47 -0.73 5.46 -4.35
CA ARG A 47 0.43 5.95 -5.10
C ARG A 47 1.71 5.42 -4.46
N TRP A 48 2.76 5.31 -5.25
CA TRP A 48 4.09 4.99 -4.74
C TRP A 48 5.17 5.54 -5.67
N ALA A 49 6.37 5.70 -5.14
CA ALA A 49 7.54 6.09 -5.90
C ALA A 49 8.78 5.39 -5.34
N ILE A 50 9.70 5.02 -6.23
CA ILE A 50 11.05 4.61 -5.83
C ILE A 50 11.83 5.88 -5.50
N THR A 51 12.30 6.00 -4.26
CA THR A 51 13.00 7.18 -3.76
C THR A 51 14.51 6.96 -3.67
N ALA A 52 14.98 5.71 -3.64
CA ALA A 52 16.39 5.37 -3.74
C ALA A 52 16.59 4.01 -4.41
N VAL A 53 17.74 3.86 -5.09
CA VAL A 53 18.14 2.61 -5.76
C VAL A 53 19.57 2.28 -5.36
N SER A 54 19.80 1.04 -4.95
CA SER A 54 21.12 0.46 -4.76
C SER A 54 21.34 -0.72 -5.74
N PRO A 55 22.54 -1.32 -5.78
CA PRO A 55 22.75 -2.51 -6.59
C PRO A 55 21.86 -3.70 -6.19
N GLN A 56 21.50 -3.82 -4.90
CA GLN A 56 20.73 -4.96 -4.37
C GLN A 56 19.30 -4.60 -3.93
N THR A 57 18.98 -3.32 -3.75
CA THR A 57 17.71 -2.90 -3.14
C THR A 57 17.09 -1.67 -3.79
N LEU A 58 15.79 -1.48 -3.52
CA LEU A 58 15.00 -0.32 -3.90
C LEU A 58 14.27 0.19 -2.66
N THR A 59 14.35 1.49 -2.40
CA THR A 59 13.56 2.15 -1.36
C THR A 59 12.32 2.75 -1.99
N ILE A 60 11.16 2.49 -1.41
CA ILE A 60 9.86 2.90 -1.89
C ILE A 60 9.16 3.70 -0.80
N GLU A 61 8.61 4.84 -1.20
CA GLU A 61 7.62 5.56 -0.42
C GLU A 61 6.25 5.31 -1.06
N ALA A 62 5.27 4.92 -0.25
CA ALA A 62 3.93 4.59 -0.72
C ALA A 62 2.86 5.16 0.18
N VAL A 63 1.74 5.57 -0.41
CA VAL A 63 0.51 5.85 0.31
C VAL A 63 -0.41 4.67 0.12
N ILE A 64 -0.81 4.05 1.22
CA ILE A 64 -1.69 2.88 1.23
C ILE A 64 -2.98 3.22 1.99
N LEU A 65 -4.07 2.61 1.54
CA LEU A 65 -5.36 2.65 2.20
C LEU A 65 -5.54 1.35 2.97
N LYS A 66 -5.80 1.45 4.26
CA LYS A 66 -6.14 0.33 5.14
C LYS A 66 -7.59 0.46 5.58
N ASP A 67 -8.23 -0.68 5.76
CA ASP A 67 -9.53 -0.71 6.41
C ASP A 67 -9.32 -0.37 7.90
N GLY A 68 -10.12 0.56 8.42
CA GLY A 68 -10.07 0.95 9.83
C GLY A 68 -10.44 -0.22 10.71
N SER A 69 -9.48 -0.63 11.55
CA SER A 69 -9.69 -1.66 12.57
C SER A 69 -10.63 -1.19 13.68
#